data_AF-A0A1F9XC47-F1
#
_entry.id   AF-A0A1F9XC47-F1
#
_cell.length_a   1.000
_cell.length_b   1.000
_cell.length_c   1.000
_cell.angle_alpha   90.00
_cell.angle_beta   90.00
_cell.angle_gamma   90.00
#
_symmetry.space_group_name_H-M   'P 1'
#
loop_
_entity.id
_entity.type
_entity.pdbx_description
1 polymer ?
#
loop_
_entity_poly.entity_id
_entity_poly.type
_entity_poly.pdbx_seq_one_letter_code
_entity_poly.pdbx_strand_id
1 'polypeptide(L)'
;MTLPISLYVLIAAVLHLAAFVSYPHSGRFGFTFLYISLILWTAGAIFINRAANFHGRAWKAAIAAGYALMCAFSAFAFLPQKDGVTPLRKLAAGRFPDGRDLYFGLLRLGVDAPGLLPPQKEEPLP
;
A
#
# COMPACT_ATOMS: atom_id res chain seq x y z
N MET A 1 -18.03 17.15 -13.92
CA MET A 1 -17.11 17.17 -12.76
C MET A 1 -15.81 16.50 -13.16
N THR A 2 -14.71 17.23 -13.11
CA THR A 2 -13.35 16.74 -13.34
C THR A 2 -12.85 16.05 -12.07
N LEU A 3 -12.22 14.88 -12.21
CA LEU A 3 -11.52 14.27 -11.07
C LEU A 3 -10.21 15.04 -10.88
N PRO A 4 -9.94 15.61 -9.69
CA PRO A 4 -8.72 16.35 -9.48
C PRO A 4 -7.51 15.40 -9.49
N ILE A 5 -6.35 15.88 -9.94
CA ILE A 5 -5.11 15.08 -9.92
C ILE A 5 -4.77 14.60 -8.50
N SER A 6 -5.11 15.39 -7.48
CA SER A 6 -4.93 15.04 -6.07
C SER A 6 -5.61 13.72 -5.70
N LEU A 7 -6.73 13.37 -6.34
CA LEU A 7 -7.39 12.09 -6.09
C LEU A 7 -6.50 10.91 -6.53
N TYR A 8 -5.87 10.99 -7.69
CA TYR A 8 -4.97 9.94 -8.18
C TYR A 8 -3.73 9.82 -7.29
N VAL A 9 -3.16 10.94 -6.88
CA VAL A 9 -2.03 10.96 -5.94
C VAL A 9 -2.40 10.33 -4.60
N LEU A 10 -3.58 10.66 -4.06
CA LEU A 10 -4.08 10.06 -2.83
C LEU A 10 -4.32 8.55 -2.97
N ILE A 11 -4.88 8.09 -4.09
CA ILE A 11 -5.05 6.66 -4.37
C ILE A 11 -3.69 5.95 -4.35
N ALA A 12 -2.69 6.49 -5.05
CA ALA A 12 -1.35 5.90 -5.05
C ALA A 12 -0.74 5.90 -3.65
N ALA A 13 -0.84 7.01 -2.91
CA ALA A 13 -0.33 7.13 -1.55
C ALA A 13 -0.93 6.10 -0.61
N VAL A 14 -2.27 6.02 -0.56
CA VAL A 14 -2.99 5.11 0.33
C VAL A 14 -2.66 3.65 0.01
N LEU A 15 -2.66 3.26 -1.27
CA LEU A 15 -2.42 1.85 -1.64
C LEU A 15 -0.99 1.40 -1.35
N HIS A 16 0.01 2.25 -1.63
CA HIS A 16 1.40 1.93 -1.34
C HIS A 16 1.68 1.93 0.16
N LEU A 17 1.13 2.89 0.90
CA LEU A 17 1.26 2.94 2.35
C LEU A 17 0.56 1.73 3.01
N ALA A 18 -0.63 1.37 2.55
CA ALA A 18 -1.35 0.19 3.02
C ALA A 18 -0.53 -1.08 2.79
N ALA A 19 0.02 -1.29 1.60
CA ALA A 19 0.89 -2.44 1.33
C ALA A 19 2.15 -2.44 2.21
N PHE A 20 2.77 -1.26 2.40
CA PHE A 20 3.98 -1.09 3.20
C PHE A 20 3.76 -1.36 4.70
N VAL A 21 2.60 -0.97 5.23
CA VAL A 21 2.20 -1.21 6.63
C VAL A 21 1.80 -2.68 6.81
N SER A 22 0.97 -3.21 5.90
CA SER A 22 0.51 -4.60 5.97
C SER A 22 1.63 -5.63 5.80
N TYR A 23 2.68 -5.32 5.05
CA TYR A 23 3.80 -6.24 4.82
C TYR A 23 5.12 -5.63 5.33
N PRO A 24 5.29 -5.53 6.67
CA PRO A 24 6.34 -4.73 7.29
C PRO A 24 7.75 -5.28 7.09
N HIS A 25 7.88 -6.55 6.75
CA HIS A 25 9.15 -7.27 6.62
C HIS A 25 9.90 -6.99 5.31
N SER A 26 9.93 -5.73 4.88
CA SER A 26 10.50 -5.28 3.60
C SER A 26 12.02 -5.03 3.60
N GLY A 27 12.66 -5.12 4.77
CA GLY A 27 14.11 -4.93 4.90
C GLY A 27 14.55 -3.49 4.64
N ARG A 28 15.85 -3.33 4.32
CA ARG A 28 16.50 -2.01 4.14
C ARG A 28 15.86 -1.19 3.01
N PHE A 29 15.41 -1.86 1.95
CA PHE A 29 14.88 -1.20 0.76
C PHE A 29 13.39 -0.84 0.83
N GLY A 30 12.68 -1.18 1.91
CA GLY A 30 11.24 -0.90 2.01
C GLY A 30 10.90 0.59 1.87
N PHE A 31 11.61 1.47 2.59
CA PHE A 31 11.38 2.92 2.50
C PHE A 31 11.79 3.49 1.14
N THR A 32 12.92 3.03 0.61
CA THR A 32 13.38 3.42 -0.73
C THR A 32 12.35 3.06 -1.79
N PHE A 33 11.80 1.85 -1.74
CA PHE A 33 10.69 1.44 -2.60
C PHE A 33 9.48 2.36 -2.45
N LEU A 34 9.04 2.64 -1.21
CA LEU A 34 7.89 3.50 -0.97
C LEU A 34 8.09 4.88 -1.60
N TYR A 35 9.21 5.55 -1.37
CA TYR A 35 9.47 6.89 -1.93
C TYR A 35 9.56 6.87 -3.46
N ILE A 36 10.33 5.95 -4.04
CA ILE A 36 10.47 5.86 -5.49
C ILE A 36 9.13 5.53 -6.15
N SER A 37 8.37 4.59 -5.58
CA SER A 37 7.07 4.20 -6.12
C SER A 37 6.07 5.37 -6.05
N LEU A 38 6.04 6.12 -4.95
CA LEU A 38 5.17 7.29 -4.84
C LEU A 38 5.52 8.39 -5.83
N ILE A 39 6.81 8.67 -6.06
CA ILE A 39 7.26 9.61 -7.09
C ILE A 39 6.80 9.13 -8.48
N LEU A 40 7.03 7.86 -8.80
CA LEU A 40 6.67 7.27 -10.08
C LEU A 40 5.15 7.34 -10.33
N TRP A 41 4.34 6.95 -9.35
CA TRP A 41 2.88 6.96 -9.48
C TRP A 41 2.29 8.36 -9.47
N THR A 42 2.93 9.31 -8.78
CA THR A 42 2.58 10.74 -8.86
C THR A 42 2.85 11.29 -10.26
N ALA A 43 3.99 10.96 -10.87
CA ALA A 43 4.25 11.31 -12.26
C ALA A 43 3.23 10.65 -13.20
N GLY A 44 2.93 9.37 -12.99
CA GLY A 44 1.88 8.64 -13.71
C GLY A 44 0.50 9.28 -13.59
N ALA A 45 0.16 9.82 -12.42
CA ALA A 45 -1.11 10.50 -12.17
C ALA A 45 -1.31 11.72 -13.09
N ILE A 46 -0.24 12.44 -13.45
CA ILE A 46 -0.31 13.57 -14.38
C ILE A 46 -0.80 13.10 -15.75
N PHE A 47 -0.20 12.03 -16.28
CA PHE A 47 -0.57 11.49 -17.60
C PHE A 47 -1.97 10.88 -17.59
N ILE A 48 -2.32 10.12 -16.54
CA ILE A 48 -3.64 9.49 -16.40
C ILE A 48 -4.73 10.55 -16.23
N ASN A 49 -4.50 11.59 -15.44
CA ASN A 49 -5.45 12.69 -15.30
C ASN A 49 -5.69 13.41 -16.64
N ARG A 50 -4.61 13.68 -17.38
CA ARG A 50 -4.71 14.30 -18.71
C ARG A 50 -5.50 13.42 -19.68
N ALA A 51 -5.23 12.12 -19.72
CA ALA A 51 -5.99 11.17 -20.54
C ALA A 51 -7.47 11.10 -20.13
N ALA A 52 -7.76 11.02 -18.83
CA ALA A 52 -9.12 10.94 -18.30
C ALA A 52 -9.97 12.18 -18.66
N ASN A 53 -9.35 13.35 -18.81
CA ASN A 53 -10.08 14.58 -19.13
C ASN A 53 -10.69 14.61 -20.53
N PHE A 54 -10.27 13.74 -21.44
CA PHE A 54 -10.88 13.59 -22.77
C PHE A 54 -12.16 12.76 -22.77
N HIS A 55 -12.54 12.15 -21.65
CA HIS A 55 -13.66 11.22 -21.57
C HIS A 55 -14.80 11.69 -20.68
N GLY A 56 -15.99 11.09 -20.88
CA GLY A 56 -17.17 11.30 -20.05
C GLY A 56 -17.04 10.69 -18.64
N ARG A 57 -18.01 11.00 -17.75
CA ARG A 57 -17.95 10.65 -16.32
C ARG A 57 -17.75 9.15 -16.06
N ALA A 58 -18.47 8.27 -16.76
CA ALA A 58 -18.37 6.82 -16.57
C ALA A 58 -16.94 6.31 -16.86
N TRP A 59 -16.34 6.77 -17.96
CA TRP A 59 -14.98 6.45 -18.33
C TRP A 59 -13.95 7.01 -17.34
N LYS A 60 -14.16 8.21 -16.79
CA LYS A 60 -13.29 8.75 -15.74
C LYS A 60 -13.25 7.86 -14.51
N ALA A 61 -14.39 7.32 -14.09
CA ALA A 61 -14.47 6.37 -12.98
C ALA A 61 -13.77 5.05 -13.30
N ALA A 62 -13.97 4.51 -14.50
CA ALA A 62 -13.27 3.30 -14.96
C ALA A 62 -11.75 3.49 -15.00
N ILE A 63 -11.27 4.64 -15.49
CA ILE A 63 -9.84 4.98 -15.51
C ILE A 63 -9.29 5.10 -14.09
N ALA A 64 -10.01 5.74 -13.17
CA ALA A 64 -9.59 5.83 -11.77
C ALA A 64 -9.53 4.46 -11.09
N ALA A 65 -10.50 3.58 -11.35
CA ALA A 65 -10.50 2.20 -10.87
C ALA A 65 -9.32 1.41 -11.44
N GLY A 66 -9.08 1.50 -12.76
CA GLY A 66 -7.92 0.87 -13.40
C GLY A 66 -6.59 1.36 -12.82
N TYR A 67 -6.45 2.67 -12.62
CA TYR A 67 -5.28 3.26 -11.98
C TYR A 67 -5.06 2.73 -10.55
N ALA A 68 -6.13 2.65 -9.75
CA ALA A 68 -6.08 2.08 -8.40
C ALA A 68 -5.64 0.61 -8.43
N LEU A 69 -6.18 -0.20 -9.34
CA LEU A 69 -5.79 -1.61 -9.50
C LEU A 69 -4.31 -1.74 -9.88
N MET A 70 -3.81 -0.91 -10.80
CA MET A 70 -2.39 -0.92 -11.17
C MET A 70 -1.48 -0.50 -10.02
N CYS A 71 -1.88 0.52 -9.24
CA CYS A 71 -1.17 0.93 -8.02
C CYS A 71 -1.11 -0.22 -7.02
N ALA A 72 -2.25 -0.84 -6.69
CA ALA A 72 -2.32 -1.96 -5.77
C ALA A 72 -1.48 -3.15 -6.25
N PHE A 73 -1.63 -3.54 -7.52
CA PHE A 73 -0.83 -4.59 -8.13
C PHE A 73 0.66 -4.30 -7.99
N SER A 74 1.11 -3.09 -8.36
CA SER A 74 2.52 -2.72 -8.27
C SER A 74 3.04 -2.72 -6.83
N ALA A 75 2.26 -2.23 -5.88
CA ALA A 75 2.61 -2.20 -4.47
C ALA A 75 2.81 -3.62 -3.94
N PHE A 76 1.88 -4.55 -4.23
CA PHE A 76 2.00 -5.93 -3.76
C PHE A 76 2.98 -6.78 -4.57
N ALA A 77 3.19 -6.49 -5.86
CA ALA A 77 4.09 -7.25 -6.71
C ALA A 77 5.56 -6.89 -6.51
N PHE A 78 5.86 -5.62 -6.21
CA PHE A 78 7.24 -5.11 -6.21
C PHE A 78 7.75 -4.66 -4.84
N LEU A 79 6.91 -4.58 -3.80
CA LEU A 79 7.40 -4.29 -2.45
C LEU A 79 8.40 -5.37 -2.02
N PRO A 80 9.67 -5.03 -1.76
CA PRO A 80 10.68 -6.00 -1.34
C PRO A 80 10.25 -6.66 -0.03
N GLN A 81 10.63 -7.92 0.17
CA GLN A 81 10.43 -8.67 1.40
C GLN A 81 11.70 -9.45 1.74
N LYS A 82 12.04 -9.53 3.03
CA LYS A 82 13.26 -10.19 3.52
C LYS A 82 13.29 -11.69 3.18
N ASP A 83 12.13 -12.32 3.08
CA ASP A 83 11.96 -13.73 2.72
C ASP A 83 12.00 -13.98 1.20
N GLY A 84 12.15 -12.92 0.38
CA GLY A 84 12.12 -13.02 -1.09
C GLY A 84 10.75 -13.34 -1.67
N VAL A 85 9.70 -13.44 -0.86
CA VAL A 85 8.33 -13.73 -1.31
C VAL A 85 7.54 -12.43 -1.35
N THR A 86 7.11 -12.02 -2.53
CA THR A 86 6.36 -10.77 -2.69
C THR A 86 5.02 -10.83 -1.95
N PRO A 87 4.51 -9.69 -1.46
CA PRO A 87 3.18 -9.64 -0.85
C PRO A 87 2.07 -10.22 -1.72
N LEU A 88 2.13 -10.01 -3.04
CA LEU A 88 1.16 -10.57 -3.98
C LEU A 88 1.15 -12.11 -3.94
N ARG A 89 2.33 -12.74 -3.84
CA ARG A 89 2.43 -14.20 -3.68
C ARG A 89 1.94 -14.67 -2.30
N LYS A 90 2.12 -13.87 -1.25
CA LYS A 90 1.57 -14.15 0.09
C LYS A 90 0.05 -14.15 0.05
N LEU A 91 -0.55 -13.12 -0.55
CA LEU A 91 -2.01 -13.03 -0.76
C LEU A 91 -2.55 -14.20 -1.58
N ALA A 92 -1.90 -14.54 -2.69
CA ALA A 92 -2.29 -15.69 -3.52
C ALA A 92 -2.21 -17.04 -2.77
N ALA A 93 -1.33 -17.13 -1.78
CA ALA A 93 -1.19 -18.29 -0.90
C ALA A 93 -2.10 -18.24 0.34
N GLY A 94 -3.05 -17.28 0.42
CA GLY A 94 -3.94 -17.11 1.58
C GLY A 94 -3.26 -16.57 2.84
N ARG A 95 -2.03 -16.06 2.72
CA ARG A 95 -1.27 -15.44 3.83
C ARG A 95 -1.56 -13.95 3.89
N PHE A 96 -2.59 -13.61 4.65
CA PHE A 96 -3.00 -12.24 4.93
C PHE A 96 -2.21 -11.67 6.11
N PRO A 97 -2.00 -10.35 6.16
CA PRO A 97 -1.37 -9.69 7.30
C PRO A 97 -2.22 -9.83 8.56
N ASP A 98 -1.58 -10.02 9.71
CA ASP A 98 -2.24 -10.06 11.01
C ASP A 98 -2.04 -8.74 11.81
N GLY A 99 -2.59 -8.69 13.04
CA GLY A 99 -2.43 -7.53 13.91
C GLY A 99 -0.97 -7.22 14.25
N ARG A 100 -0.13 -8.25 14.36
CA ARG A 100 1.29 -8.09 14.64
C ARG A 100 2.04 -7.50 13.44
N ASP A 101 1.69 -7.92 12.22
CA ASP A 101 2.22 -7.32 11.00
C ASP A 101 1.88 -5.82 10.93
N LEU A 102 0.61 -5.47 11.18
CA LEU A 102 0.16 -4.08 11.18
C LEU A 102 0.85 -3.25 12.26
N TYR A 103 1.02 -3.79 13.47
CA TYR A 103 1.75 -3.14 14.55
C TYR A 103 3.18 -2.78 14.12
N PHE A 104 3.94 -3.75 13.58
CA PHE A 104 5.30 -3.47 13.11
C PHE A 104 5.32 -2.50 11.93
N GLY A 105 4.32 -2.56 11.05
CA GLY A 105 4.17 -1.63 9.94
C GLY A 105 4.01 -0.18 10.40
N LEU A 106 3.10 0.03 11.36
CA LEU A 106 2.85 1.34 11.96
C LEU A 106 4.04 1.84 12.79
N LEU A 107 4.71 0.94 13.52
CA LEU A 107 5.89 1.29 14.30
C LEU A 107 7.03 1.83 13.43
N ARG A 108 7.18 1.33 12.20
CA ARG A 108 8.14 1.89 11.23
C ARG A 108 7.84 3.34 10.85
N LEU A 109 6.58 3.76 10.93
CA LEU A 109 6.14 5.12 10.70
C LEU A 109 6.16 5.98 11.98
N GLY A 110 6.63 5.42 13.10
CA GLY A 110 6.64 6.08 14.41
C GLY A 110 5.28 6.08 15.12
N VAL A 111 4.33 5.25 14.67
CA VAL A 111 3.01 5.12 15.30
C VAL A 111 3.01 3.88 16.19
N ASP A 112 2.97 4.09 17.49
CA ASP A 112 2.81 3.01 18.47
C ASP A 112 1.31 2.70 18.69
N ALA A 113 0.92 1.46 18.40
CA ALA A 113 -0.47 1.00 18.43
C ALA A 113 -0.55 -0.36 19.15
N PRO A 114 -0.30 -0.41 20.48
CA PRO A 114 -0.14 -1.66 21.22
C PRO A 114 -1.40 -2.54 21.22
N GLY A 115 -2.59 -1.95 21.02
CA GLY A 115 -3.85 -2.70 20.90
C GLY A 115 -3.94 -3.65 19.70
N LEU A 116 -2.98 -3.59 18.77
CA LEU A 116 -2.87 -4.55 17.66
C LEU A 116 -2.10 -5.82 18.02
N LEU A 117 -1.38 -5.82 19.14
CA LEU A 117 -0.71 -7.01 19.65
C LEU A 117 -1.74 -7.94 20.31
N PRO A 118 -1.57 -9.27 20.18
CA PRO A 118 -2.40 -10.21 20.91
C PRO A 118 -2.25 -9.96 22.43
N PRO A 119 -3.33 -10.12 23.22
CA PRO A 119 -3.26 -9.93 24.66
C PRO A 119 -2.20 -10.86 25.25
N GLN A 120 -1.26 -10.29 26.01
CA GLN A 120 -0.30 -11.08 26.77
C GLN A 120 -1.11 -11.88 27.78
N LYS A 121 -1.05 -13.21 27.71
CA LYS A 121 -1.57 -14.06 28.78
C LYS A 121 -0.74 -13.72 30.01
N GLU A 122 -1.37 -13.21 31.06
CA GLU A 122 -0.73 -13.07 32.36
C GLU A 122 -0.18 -14.45 32.74
N GLU A 123 1.15 -14.57 32.78
CA GLU A 123 1.78 -15.75 33.35
C GLU A 123 1.36 -15.80 34.82
N PRO A 124 0.75 -16.90 35.30
CA PRO A 124 0.46 -17.03 36.71
C PRO A 124 1.79 -16.93 37.46
N LEU A 125 1.88 -15.95 38.36
CA LEU A 125 3.00 -15.80 39.28
C LEU A 125 3.21 -17.13 40.03
N PRO A 126 4.47 -17.60 40.18
CA PRO A 126 4.78 -18.85 40.86
C PRO A 126 4.37 -18.84 42.34
#